data_AF-A0A1V5XPR5-F1
#
_entry.id   AF-A0A1V5XPR5-F1
#
_cell.length_a   1.000
_cell.length_b   1.000
_cell.length_c   1.000
_cell.angle_alpha   90.00
_cell.angle_beta   90.00
_cell.angle_gamma   90.00
#
_symmetry.space_group_name_H-M   'P 1'
#
loop_
_entity.id
_entity.type
_entity.pdbx_description
1 polymer ?
#
loop_
_entity_poly.entity_id
_entity_poly.type
_entity_poly.pdbx_seq_one_letter_code
_entity_poly.pdbx_strand_id
1 'polypeptide(L)'
;MHAIEILMGEHKRIAELLTLLNTGAERIVANRPPPRAFFEVGVQLARQYADQAHHFKEEYVLFGLLAQKHHGELDGHIERHRNQHEQCRDLLNATSSALSAYEANKEEAIKIVHRNITEYVRTLRSHIRSENEVFFPLAQTTLSQADQDQLMEEYRRFEAKHADSEKNLNEGLAQMRSMLEG
;
A
#
# COMPACT_ATOMS: atom_id res chain seq x y z
N MET A 1 2.10 4.80 22.03
CA MET A 1 1.99 4.23 20.68
C MET A 1 3.32 3.60 20.35
N HIS A 2 3.32 2.29 20.16
CA HIS A 2 4.48 1.50 19.77
C HIS A 2 4.59 1.45 18.24
N ALA A 3 5.78 1.19 17.71
CA ALA A 3 6.06 1.26 16.26
C ALA A 3 5.13 0.34 15.44
N ILE A 4 4.87 -0.87 15.94
CA ILE A 4 3.98 -1.83 15.28
C ILE A 4 2.52 -1.35 15.27
N GLU A 5 2.07 -0.65 16.31
CA GLU A 5 0.70 -0.12 16.36
C GLU A 5 0.47 0.97 15.30
N ILE A 6 1.51 1.73 14.96
CA ILE A 6 1.47 2.71 13.86
C ILE A 6 1.28 1.99 12.53
N LEU A 7 2.09 0.98 12.23
CA LEU A 7 1.96 0.20 10.98
C LEU A 7 0.57 -0.44 10.86
N MET A 8 0.05 -1.03 11.94
CA MET A 8 -1.32 -1.57 11.98
C MET A 8 -2.39 -0.49 11.77
N GLY A 9 -2.15 0.74 12.26
CA GLY A 9 -3.00 1.89 12.00
C GLY A 9 -3.00 2.27 10.52
N GLU A 10 -1.81 2.34 9.91
CA GLU A 10 -1.63 2.63 8.49
C GLU A 10 -2.29 1.57 7.59
N HIS A 11 -2.22 0.29 7.95
CA HIS A 11 -2.94 -0.79 7.28
C HIS A 11 -4.45 -0.54 7.17
N LYS A 12 -5.08 0.04 8.18
CA LYS A 12 -6.51 0.38 8.12
C LYS A 12 -6.79 1.44 7.06
N ARG A 13 -5.90 2.42 6.94
CA ARG A 13 -5.98 3.52 5.97
C ARG A 13 -5.72 3.01 4.55
N ILE A 14 -4.73 2.14 4.38
CA ILE A 14 -4.47 1.44 3.12
C ILE A 14 -5.69 0.59 2.72
N ALA A 15 -6.33 -0.11 3.67
CA ALA A 15 -7.53 -0.88 3.39
C ALA A 15 -8.72 -0.05 2.86
N GLU A 16 -8.85 1.22 3.28
CA GLU A 16 -9.83 2.16 2.71
C GLU A 16 -9.53 2.44 1.22
N LEU A 17 -8.27 2.74 0.89
CA LEU A 17 -7.83 2.94 -0.50
C LEU A 17 -8.10 1.69 -1.35
N LEU A 18 -7.73 0.51 -0.87
CA LEU A 18 -7.95 -0.76 -1.57
C LEU A 18 -9.43 -1.03 -1.80
N THR A 19 -10.30 -0.61 -0.88
CA THR A 19 -11.75 -0.74 -1.02
C THR A 19 -12.26 0.12 -2.18
N LEU A 20 -11.83 1.38 -2.27
CA LEU A 20 -12.23 2.24 -3.39
C LEU A 20 -11.71 1.71 -4.72
N LEU A 21 -10.42 1.34 -4.80
CA LEU A 21 -9.83 0.77 -6.01
C LEU A 21 -10.57 -0.49 -6.48
N ASN A 22 -10.96 -1.37 -5.55
CA ASN A 22 -11.76 -2.55 -5.85
C ASN A 22 -13.13 -2.17 -6.46
N THR A 23 -13.83 -1.20 -5.85
CA THR A 23 -15.09 -0.68 -6.40
C THR A 23 -14.92 -0.11 -7.79
N GLY A 24 -13.81 0.59 -8.06
CA GLY A 24 -13.50 1.10 -9.39
C GLY A 24 -13.30 -0.03 -10.43
N ALA A 25 -12.63 -1.11 -10.04
CA ALA A 25 -12.48 -2.30 -10.88
C ALA A 25 -13.82 -3.00 -11.15
N GLU A 26 -14.66 -3.18 -10.13
CA GLU A 26 -16.00 -3.76 -10.27
C GLU A 26 -16.90 -2.94 -11.21
N ARG A 27 -16.76 -1.61 -11.17
CA ARG A 27 -17.48 -0.70 -12.05
C ARG A 27 -17.09 -0.81 -13.52
N ILE A 28 -15.83 -1.12 -13.82
CA ILE A 28 -15.40 -1.42 -15.19
C ILE A 28 -16.18 -2.65 -15.71
N VAL A 29 -16.28 -3.71 -14.92
CA VAL A 29 -17.04 -4.93 -15.28
C VAL A 29 -18.53 -4.65 -15.44
N ALA A 30 -19.08 -3.74 -14.62
CA ALA A 30 -20.47 -3.31 -14.71
C ALA A 30 -20.76 -2.30 -15.85
N ASN A 31 -19.83 -2.10 -16.79
CA ASN A 31 -19.93 -1.12 -17.89
C ASN A 31 -20.24 0.32 -17.41
N ARG A 32 -19.76 0.68 -16.21
CA ARG A 32 -19.83 2.04 -15.64
C ARG A 32 -18.44 2.51 -15.17
N PRO A 33 -17.42 2.47 -16.05
CA PRO A 33 -16.04 2.76 -15.67
C PRO A 33 -15.90 4.14 -14.99
N PRO A 34 -15.16 4.24 -13.88
CA PRO A 34 -14.80 5.54 -13.31
C PRO A 34 -13.96 6.37 -14.31
N PRO A 35 -13.91 7.71 -14.15
CA PRO A 35 -13.04 8.53 -14.99
C PRO A 35 -11.56 8.18 -14.75
N ARG A 36 -10.69 8.48 -15.73
CA ARG A 36 -9.24 8.34 -15.63
C ARG A 36 -8.67 8.89 -14.31
N ALA A 37 -9.12 10.08 -13.92
CA ALA A 37 -8.69 10.77 -12.70
C ALA A 37 -8.84 9.92 -11.42
N PHE A 38 -9.86 9.06 -11.36
CA PHE A 38 -10.07 8.16 -10.22
C PHE A 38 -8.86 7.22 -10.02
N PHE A 39 -8.40 6.61 -11.11
CA PHE A 39 -7.26 5.69 -11.08
C PHE A 39 -5.93 6.43 -10.92
N GLU A 40 -5.80 7.64 -11.47
CA GLU A 40 -4.60 8.47 -11.25
C GLU A 40 -4.41 8.82 -9.78
N VAL A 41 -5.47 9.31 -9.12
CA VAL A 41 -5.44 9.60 -7.68
C VAL A 41 -5.15 8.32 -6.90
N GLY A 42 -5.84 7.21 -7.20
CA GLY A 42 -5.61 5.94 -6.52
C GLY A 42 -4.16 5.43 -6.64
N VAL A 43 -3.57 5.51 -7.83
CA VAL A 43 -2.15 5.14 -8.07
C VAL A 43 -1.21 6.07 -7.32
N GLN A 44 -1.49 7.37 -7.29
CA GLN A 44 -0.69 8.34 -6.56
C GLN A 44 -0.71 8.07 -5.05
N LEU A 45 -1.89 7.83 -4.47
CA LEU A 45 -2.05 7.49 -3.06
C LEU A 45 -1.34 6.18 -2.70
N ALA A 46 -1.47 5.17 -3.56
CA ALA A 46 -0.78 3.90 -3.38
C ALA A 46 0.75 4.08 -3.34
N ARG A 47 1.32 4.89 -4.25
CA ARG A 47 2.75 5.19 -4.28
C ARG A 47 3.21 6.00 -3.07
N GLN A 48 2.47 7.05 -2.71
CA GLN A 48 2.91 7.99 -1.67
C GLN A 48 2.70 7.43 -0.26
N TYR A 49 1.55 6.82 -0.01
CA TYR A 49 1.17 6.38 1.33
C TYR A 49 1.53 4.92 1.58
N ALA A 50 1.04 3.98 0.75
CA ALA A 50 1.30 2.56 0.98
C ALA A 50 2.78 2.21 0.74
N ASP A 51 3.38 2.74 -0.33
CA ASP A 51 4.76 2.38 -0.69
C ASP A 51 5.81 3.28 -0.02
N GLN A 52 5.87 4.56 -0.42
CA GLN A 52 6.94 5.46 0.03
C GLN A 52 6.94 5.73 1.53
N ALA A 53 5.78 5.72 2.18
CA ALA A 53 5.67 5.95 3.61
C ALA A 53 5.61 4.65 4.41
N HIS A 54 4.62 3.80 4.15
CA HIS A 54 4.39 2.61 4.96
C HIS A 54 5.40 1.48 4.67
N HIS A 55 5.53 1.01 3.43
CA HIS A 55 6.51 -0.04 3.11
C HIS A 55 7.96 0.44 3.36
N PHE A 56 8.24 1.75 3.32
CA PHE A 56 9.56 2.25 3.73
C PHE A 56 9.89 1.89 5.19
N LYS A 57 8.93 2.12 6.10
CA LYS A 57 9.07 1.79 7.53
C LYS A 57 9.24 0.29 7.75
N GLU A 58 8.69 -0.52 6.86
CA GLU A 58 8.85 -1.97 6.90
C GLU A 58 10.19 -2.41 6.34
N GLU A 59 10.46 -2.13 5.07
CA GLU A 59 11.63 -2.64 4.34
C GLU A 59 12.96 -2.13 4.89
N TYR A 60 13.03 -0.83 5.20
CA TYR A 60 14.28 -0.15 5.56
C TYR A 60 14.50 0.01 7.06
N VAL A 61 13.46 -0.19 7.87
CA VAL A 61 13.54 0.03 9.32
C VAL A 61 13.20 -1.25 10.09
N LEU A 62 11.99 -1.80 9.95
CA LEU A 62 11.55 -2.96 10.73
C LEU A 62 12.21 -4.28 10.28
N PHE A 63 12.19 -4.59 8.99
CA PHE A 63 12.65 -5.89 8.47
C PHE A 63 14.14 -6.12 8.72
N GLY A 64 14.96 -5.09 8.56
CA GLY A 64 16.40 -5.18 8.84
C GLY A 64 16.69 -5.52 10.31
N LEU A 65 15.94 -4.93 11.24
CA LEU A 65 16.09 -5.22 12.67
C LEU A 65 15.64 -6.65 13.02
N LEU A 66 14.52 -7.10 12.45
CA LEU A 66 14.01 -8.46 12.68
C LEU A 66 14.95 -9.53 12.10
N ALA A 67 15.48 -9.33 10.89
CA ALA A 67 16.45 -10.24 10.29
C ALA A 67 17.70 -10.43 11.19
N GLN A 68 18.23 -9.32 11.74
CA GLN A 68 19.37 -9.35 12.64
C GLN A 68 19.06 -10.10 13.95
N LYS A 69 17.90 -9.84 14.55
CA LYS A 69 17.50 -10.47 15.83
C LYS A 69 17.21 -11.97 15.72
N HIS A 70 16.74 -12.41 14.56
CA HIS A 70 16.45 -13.82 14.27
C HIS A 70 17.59 -14.52 13.54
N HIS A 71 18.78 -13.92 13.49
CA HIS A 71 19.98 -14.50 12.87
C HIS A 71 19.75 -15.06 11.45
N GLY A 72 18.90 -14.39 10.66
CA GLY A 72 18.54 -14.76 9.29
C GLY A 72 17.43 -15.80 9.13
N GLU A 73 16.86 -16.34 10.23
CA GLU A 73 15.75 -17.32 10.15
C GLU A 73 14.49 -16.75 9.47
N LEU A 74 14.30 -15.42 9.51
CA LEU A 74 13.17 -14.74 8.89
C LEU A 74 13.42 -14.26 7.46
N ASP A 75 14.63 -14.42 6.92
CA ASP A 75 15.00 -13.82 5.62
C ASP A 75 14.09 -14.28 4.49
N GLY A 76 13.73 -15.57 4.44
CA GLY A 76 12.81 -16.09 3.43
C GLY A 76 11.38 -15.51 3.53
N HIS A 77 10.93 -15.16 4.73
CA HIS A 77 9.65 -14.47 4.93
C HIS A 77 9.75 -13.01 4.52
N ILE A 78 10.79 -12.30 4.98
CA ILE A 78 11.05 -10.89 4.64
C ILE A 78 11.16 -10.70 3.13
N GLU A 79 11.90 -11.57 2.44
CA GLU A 79 12.02 -11.51 0.98
C GLU A 79 10.69 -11.77 0.27
N ARG A 80 9.82 -12.64 0.80
CA ARG A 80 8.47 -12.80 0.26
C ARG A 80 7.66 -11.50 0.36
N HIS A 81 7.72 -10.80 1.50
CA HIS A 81 7.05 -9.51 1.68
C HIS A 81 7.60 -8.46 0.70
N ARG A 82 8.93 -8.33 0.57
CA ARG A 82 9.58 -7.43 -0.41
C ARG A 82 9.17 -7.72 -1.86
N ASN A 83 9.15 -9.00 -2.25
CA ASN A 83 8.71 -9.38 -3.59
C ASN A 83 7.25 -9.00 -3.86
N GLN A 84 6.38 -9.06 -2.85
CA GLN A 84 4.99 -8.60 -2.99
C GLN A 84 4.90 -7.07 -3.12
N HIS A 85 5.78 -6.32 -2.44
CA HIS A 85 5.88 -4.87 -2.64
C HIS A 85 6.32 -4.53 -4.06
N GLU A 86 7.35 -5.19 -4.59
CA GLU A 86 7.79 -4.99 -5.97
C GLU A 86 6.70 -5.34 -6.99
N GLN A 87 6.01 -6.48 -6.80
CA GLN A 87 4.86 -6.83 -7.63
C GLN A 87 3.78 -5.73 -7.61
N CYS A 88 3.50 -5.15 -6.44
CA CYS A 88 2.56 -4.04 -6.32
C CYS A 88 3.04 -2.80 -7.09
N ARG A 89 4.34 -2.45 -7.01
CA ARG A 89 4.93 -1.33 -7.77
C ARG A 89 4.79 -1.53 -9.28
N ASP A 90 5.03 -2.75 -9.76
CA ASP A 90 4.87 -3.09 -11.18
C ASP A 90 3.43 -2.96 -11.68
N LEU A 91 2.47 -3.45 -10.88
CA LEU A 91 1.04 -3.33 -11.20
C LEU A 91 0.59 -1.86 -11.28
N LEU A 92 1.07 -1.02 -10.36
CA LEU A 92 0.80 0.43 -10.37
C LEU A 92 1.44 1.12 -11.58
N ASN A 93 2.67 0.75 -11.94
CA ASN A 93 3.38 1.30 -13.11
C ASN A 93 2.69 0.94 -14.43
N ALA A 94 2.28 -0.32 -14.57
CA ALA A 94 1.55 -0.78 -15.73
C ALA A 94 0.15 -0.15 -15.82
N THR A 95 -0.53 0.05 -14.68
CA THR A 95 -1.80 0.78 -14.63
C THR A 95 -1.60 2.22 -15.10
N SER A 96 -0.66 2.95 -14.50
CA SER A 96 -0.35 4.35 -14.84
C SER A 96 -0.06 4.54 -16.32
N SER A 97 0.69 3.61 -16.93
CA SER A 97 1.02 3.66 -18.36
C SER A 97 -0.18 3.45 -19.29
N ALA A 98 -1.23 2.76 -18.81
CA ALA A 98 -2.43 2.49 -19.59
C ALA A 98 -3.50 3.61 -19.52
N LEU A 99 -3.37 4.56 -18.60
CA LEU A 99 -4.43 5.53 -18.28
C LEU A 99 -4.79 6.48 -19.43
N SER A 100 -3.82 6.88 -20.26
CA SER A 100 -4.12 7.71 -21.44
C SER A 100 -4.95 6.96 -22.49
N ALA A 101 -4.68 5.68 -22.70
CA ALA A 101 -5.45 4.85 -23.63
C ALA A 101 -6.80 4.42 -23.05
N TYR A 102 -6.87 4.26 -21.72
CA TYR A 102 -8.11 4.03 -20.98
C TYR A 102 -9.10 5.17 -21.19
N GLU A 103 -8.66 6.42 -21.06
CA GLU A 103 -9.48 7.61 -21.31
C GLU A 103 -9.98 7.70 -22.76
N ALA A 104 -9.18 7.21 -23.71
CA ALA A 104 -9.56 7.08 -25.12
C ALA A 104 -10.46 5.86 -25.42
N ASN A 105 -11.01 5.20 -24.39
CA ASN A 105 -11.88 4.03 -24.48
C ASN A 105 -11.29 2.87 -25.29
N LYS A 106 -9.97 2.67 -25.22
CA LYS A 106 -9.33 1.52 -25.88
C LYS A 106 -9.59 0.25 -25.06
N GLU A 107 -10.22 -0.74 -25.68
CA GLU A 107 -10.62 -1.99 -25.02
C GLU A 107 -9.48 -2.68 -24.28
N GLU A 108 -8.30 -2.78 -24.91
CA GLU A 108 -7.12 -3.39 -24.28
C GLU A 108 -6.63 -2.60 -23.07
N ALA A 109 -6.72 -1.27 -23.08
CA ALA A 109 -6.33 -0.45 -21.92
C ALA A 109 -7.31 -0.62 -20.76
N ILE A 110 -8.61 -0.75 -21.04
CA ILE A 110 -9.63 -1.06 -20.03
C ILE A 110 -9.35 -2.41 -19.37
N LYS A 111 -9.01 -3.44 -20.16
CA LYS A 111 -8.62 -4.76 -19.64
C LYS A 111 -7.37 -4.68 -18.77
N ILE A 112 -6.36 -3.92 -19.18
CA ILE A 112 -5.11 -3.74 -18.42
C ILE A 112 -5.38 -3.06 -17.08
N VAL A 113 -6.11 -1.94 -17.06
CA VAL A 113 -6.44 -1.21 -15.82
C VAL A 113 -7.24 -2.10 -14.88
N HIS A 114 -8.30 -2.77 -15.38
CA HIS A 114 -9.09 -3.68 -14.56
C HIS A 114 -8.25 -4.80 -13.96
N ARG A 115 -7.50 -5.53 -14.78
CA ARG A 115 -6.66 -6.66 -14.32
C ARG A 115 -5.65 -6.20 -13.27
N ASN A 116 -4.92 -5.12 -13.56
CA ASN A 116 -3.82 -4.70 -12.69
C ASN A 116 -4.33 -4.16 -11.35
N ILE A 117 -5.42 -3.39 -11.33
CA ILE A 117 -6.03 -2.92 -10.08
C ILE A 117 -6.58 -4.09 -9.27
N THR A 118 -7.27 -5.03 -9.90
CA THR A 118 -7.78 -6.24 -9.22
C THR A 118 -6.65 -7.05 -8.59
N GLU A 119 -5.56 -7.28 -9.33
CA GLU A 119 -4.40 -8.00 -8.81
C GLU A 119 -3.67 -7.21 -7.71
N TYR A 120 -3.55 -5.88 -7.83
CA TYR A 120 -2.95 -5.02 -6.81
C TYR A 120 -3.73 -5.12 -5.49
N VAL A 121 -5.06 -4.96 -5.55
CA VAL A 121 -5.94 -5.08 -4.38
C VAL A 121 -5.83 -6.46 -3.75
N ARG A 122 -5.87 -7.53 -4.56
CA ARG A 122 -5.80 -8.91 -4.08
C ARG A 122 -4.46 -9.19 -3.38
N THR A 123 -3.35 -8.82 -4.02
CA THR A 123 -2.01 -9.03 -3.49
C THR A 123 -1.82 -8.28 -2.19
N LEU A 124 -2.14 -6.97 -2.16
CA LEU A 124 -1.88 -6.15 -0.99
C LEU A 124 -2.80 -6.48 0.19
N ARG A 125 -4.06 -6.88 -0.04
CA ARG A 125 -4.93 -7.41 1.04
C ARG A 125 -4.36 -8.68 1.65
N SER A 126 -3.89 -9.62 0.82
CA SER A 126 -3.28 -10.86 1.31
C SER A 126 -1.98 -10.59 2.08
N HIS A 127 -1.20 -9.62 1.61
CA HIS A 127 0.03 -9.18 2.22
C HIS A 127 -0.22 -8.58 3.62
N ILE A 128 -1.07 -7.55 3.70
CA ILE A 128 -1.47 -6.89 4.97
C ILE A 128 -2.01 -7.90 5.98
N ARG A 129 -2.78 -8.89 5.51
CA ARG A 129 -3.29 -9.95 6.37
C ARG A 129 -2.17 -10.80 6.96
N SER A 130 -1.22 -11.23 6.13
CA SER A 130 -0.04 -11.99 6.58
C SER A 130 0.75 -11.20 7.65
N GLU A 131 0.89 -9.90 7.46
CA GLU A 131 1.61 -9.06 8.42
C GLU A 131 0.85 -8.91 9.73
N ASN A 132 -0.41 -8.49 9.66
CA ASN A 132 -1.23 -8.28 10.85
C ASN A 132 -1.45 -9.54 11.67
N GLU A 133 -1.64 -10.70 11.02
CA GLU A 133 -1.96 -11.96 11.71
C GLU A 133 -0.72 -12.75 12.16
N VAL A 134 0.43 -12.57 11.50
CA VAL A 134 1.62 -13.40 11.75
C VAL A 134 2.85 -12.56 12.04
N PHE A 135 3.24 -11.68 11.11
CA PHE A 135 4.54 -11.02 11.18
C PHE A 135 4.62 -9.95 12.29
N PHE A 136 3.59 -9.13 12.45
CA PHE A 136 3.53 -8.09 13.47
C PHE A 136 3.39 -8.65 14.90
N PRO A 137 2.57 -9.69 15.17
CA PRO A 137 2.61 -10.38 16.45
C PRO A 137 4.00 -10.95 16.79
N LEU A 138 4.69 -11.54 15.82
CA LEU A 138 6.08 -11.99 16.00
C LEU A 138 7.03 -10.82 16.31
N ALA A 139 6.89 -9.70 15.61
CA ALA A 139 7.68 -8.51 15.86
C ALA A 139 7.45 -7.97 17.28
N GLN A 140 6.20 -7.91 17.74
CA GLN A 140 5.85 -7.46 19.09
C GLN A 140 6.47 -8.31 20.20
N THR A 141 6.56 -9.63 20.01
CA THR A 141 7.19 -10.52 21.00
C THR A 141 8.73 -10.49 20.92
N THR A 142 9.29 -10.11 19.78
CA THR A 142 10.74 -10.05 19.54
C THR A 142 11.37 -8.74 20.02
N LEU A 143 10.67 -7.62 19.86
CA LEU A 143 11.22 -6.28 20.06
C LEU A 143 11.18 -5.85 21.52
N SER A 144 12.33 -5.45 22.07
CA SER A 144 12.41 -4.81 23.38
C SER A 144 11.88 -3.38 23.33
N GLN A 145 11.69 -2.75 24.50
CA GLN A 145 11.31 -1.33 24.55
C GLN A 145 12.35 -0.43 23.86
N ALA A 146 13.64 -0.71 24.02
CA ALA A 146 14.70 0.05 23.37
C ALA A 146 14.65 -0.08 21.83
N ASP A 147 14.32 -1.27 21.33
CA ASP A 147 14.12 -1.49 19.89
C ASP A 147 12.91 -0.67 19.38
N GLN A 148 11.80 -0.70 20.11
CA GLN A 148 10.60 0.09 19.79
C GLN A 148 10.92 1.59 19.76
N ASP A 149 11.67 2.10 20.72
CA ASP A 149 12.06 3.51 20.79
C ASP A 149 12.96 3.91 19.61
N GLN A 150 13.86 3.02 19.18
CA GLN A 150 14.69 3.21 17.99
C GLN A 150 13.84 3.25 16.71
N LEU A 151 12.92 2.29 16.53
CA LEU A 151 12.01 2.28 15.37
C LEU A 151 11.19 3.58 15.31
N MET A 152 10.66 4.02 16.45
CA MET A 152 9.88 5.24 16.56
C MET A 152 10.68 6.49 16.18
N GLU A 153 11.96 6.57 16.53
CA GLU A 153 12.83 7.67 16.13
C GLU A 153 13.03 7.72 14.62
N GLU A 154 13.28 6.57 13.98
CA GLU A 154 13.42 6.48 12.53
C GLU A 154 12.11 6.83 11.80
N TYR A 155 10.96 6.43 12.34
CA TYR A 155 9.65 6.80 11.79
C TYR A 155 9.43 8.31 11.85
N ARG A 156 9.73 8.96 12.98
CA ARG A 156 9.64 10.42 13.11
C ARG A 156 10.58 11.14 12.15
N ARG A 157 11.80 10.65 11.97
CA ARG A 157 12.77 11.22 11.01
C ARG A 157 12.27 11.13 9.57
N PHE A 158 11.63 10.02 9.22
CA PHE A 158 11.00 9.85 7.92
C PHE A 158 9.82 10.82 7.75
N GLU A 159 8.91 10.86 8.72
CA GLU A 159 7.69 11.68 8.69
C GLU A 159 8.00 13.18 8.68
N ALA A 160 9.04 13.64 9.36
CA ALA A 160 9.47 15.04 9.32
C ALA A 160 9.82 15.53 7.90
N LYS A 161 10.20 14.60 7.00
CA LYS A 161 10.48 14.88 5.58
C LYS A 161 9.25 14.67 4.67
N HIS A 162 8.17 14.08 5.20
CA HIS A 162 6.97 13.66 4.48
C HIS A 162 5.68 14.02 5.23
N ALA A 163 5.64 15.21 5.86
CA ALA A 163 4.63 15.59 6.85
C ALA A 163 3.17 15.59 6.33
N ASP A 164 2.98 15.62 5.01
CA ASP A 164 1.66 15.74 4.38
C ASP A 164 1.05 14.39 3.95
N SER A 165 1.69 13.24 4.22
CA SER A 165 1.23 11.93 3.72
C SER A 165 -0.22 11.59 4.15
N GLU A 166 -0.55 11.75 5.43
CA GLU A 166 -1.89 11.48 5.95
C GLU A 166 -2.93 12.48 5.44
N LYS A 167 -2.55 13.76 5.31
CA LYS A 167 -3.42 14.79 4.77
C LYS A 167 -3.75 14.51 3.30
N ASN A 168 -2.74 14.23 2.49
CA ASN A 168 -2.88 13.90 1.08
C ASN A 168 -3.73 12.64 0.90
N LEU A 169 -3.56 11.64 1.76
CA LEU A 169 -4.41 10.45 1.75
C LEU A 169 -5.87 10.80 2.00
N ASN A 170 -6.17 11.59 3.04
CA ASN A 170 -7.54 11.99 3.35
C ASN A 170 -8.22 12.74 2.20
N GLU A 171 -7.52 13.73 1.62
CA GLU A 171 -8.02 14.52 0.51
C GLU A 171 -8.22 13.65 -0.74
N GLY A 172 -7.26 12.79 -1.07
CA GLY A 172 -7.37 11.90 -2.22
C GLY A 172 -8.46 10.84 -2.07
N LEU A 173 -8.64 10.25 -0.88
CA LEU A 173 -9.74 9.32 -0.62
C LEU A 173 -11.11 10.02 -0.77
N ALA A 174 -11.24 11.27 -0.33
CA ALA A 174 -12.47 12.05 -0.52
C ALA A 174 -12.72 12.33 -2.01
N GLN A 175 -11.68 12.70 -2.78
CA GLN A 175 -11.78 12.88 -4.22
C GLN A 175 -12.23 11.59 -4.93
N MET A 176 -11.60 10.46 -4.62
CA MET A 176 -11.98 9.17 -5.19
C MET A 176 -13.44 8.80 -4.90
N ARG A 177 -13.94 9.03 -3.67
CA ARG A 177 -15.34 8.78 -3.30
C ARG A 177 -16.30 9.61 -4.16
N SER A 178 -16.04 10.90 -4.31
CA SER A 178 -16.89 11.79 -5.13
C SER A 178 -16.98 11.35 -6.60
N MET A 179 -15.89 10.80 -7.17
CA MET A 179 -15.86 10.28 -8.54
C MET A 179 -16.62 8.97 -8.72
N LEU A 180 -17.03 8.32 -7.63
CA LEU A 180 -17.93 7.15 -7.65
C LEU A 180 -19.40 7.55 -7.42
N GLU A 181 -19.72 8.75 -6.97
CA GLU A 181 -21.11 9.15 -6.72
C GLU A 181 -21.85 9.63 -7.98
N GLY A 182 -21.10 9.97 -9.04
CA GLY A 182 -21.61 10.20 -10.39
C GLY A 182 -21.81 8.91 -11.18
#